data_AF-A0A9D0ZSD3-F1
#
_entry.id   AF-A0A9D0ZSD3-F1
#
_cell.length_a   1.000
_cell.length_b   1.000
_cell.length_c   1.000
_cell.angle_alpha   90.00
_cell.angle_beta   90.00
_cell.angle_gamma   90.00
#
_symmetry.space_group_name_H-M   'P 1'
#
loop_
_entity.id
_entity.type
_entity.pdbx_description
1 polymer ?
#
loop_
_entity_poly.entity_id
_entity_poly.type
_entity_poly.pdbx_seq_one_letter_code
_entity_poly.pdbx_strand_id
1 'polypeptide(L)'
;MDKKRELKRNLILFFVLVLIGICYIIFAQFVNQSENNEGVFKSKSYIFVKDFLLWHVDDGEYKQLSEIPSDIENQSFVIFNGDDKIEVSRSQFLNGKWYFFDDDYKEVDVNDFRLAYTGINKDIEVANYNSETYDVDDDEIINLAVNDVDYMRLQVMRSSLQKIYIDIDNDGQDEAIYTFTDNKLDVLDYTPVSYLVLSKNGRVLDKINLTGKEYGFDVQEIADIDGNGDYELIVSNNAINVPTTDSCYQIYNVKDGELVLKQDCLYESQT
;
A
#
# COMPACT_ATOMS: atom_id res chain seq x y z
N MET A 1 31.96 -34.27 64.62
CA MET A 1 30.52 -34.55 64.46
C MET A 1 30.00 -33.92 63.16
N ASP A 2 30.88 -33.83 62.14
CA ASP A 2 30.76 -32.81 61.07
C ASP A 2 30.46 -33.40 59.70
N LYS A 3 30.92 -34.63 59.41
CA LYS A 3 30.64 -35.31 58.13
C LYS A 3 29.16 -35.52 57.85
N LYS A 4 28.36 -35.86 58.88
CA LYS A 4 26.92 -36.14 58.71
C LYS A 4 26.11 -34.85 58.45
N ARG A 5 26.60 -33.72 58.97
CA ARG A 5 25.98 -32.39 58.79
C ARG A 5 26.34 -31.80 57.42
N GLU A 6 27.58 -32.01 56.99
CA GLU A 6 28.07 -31.63 55.67
C GLU A 6 27.41 -32.44 54.55
N LEU A 7 27.25 -33.77 54.74
CA LEU A 7 26.52 -34.62 53.80
C LEU A 7 25.06 -34.17 53.65
N LYS A 8 24.39 -33.82 54.76
CA LYS A 8 23.01 -33.32 54.74
C LYS A 8 22.89 -31.97 54.05
N ARG A 9 23.86 -31.07 54.23
CA ARG A 9 23.92 -29.77 53.55
C ARG A 9 24.12 -29.93 52.04
N ASN A 10 25.02 -30.82 51.63
CA ASN A 10 25.27 -31.10 50.22
C ASN A 10 24.07 -31.79 49.55
N LEU A 11 23.36 -32.67 50.27
CA LEU A 11 22.13 -33.29 49.80
C LEU A 11 21.02 -32.24 49.59
N ILE A 12 20.86 -31.30 50.52
CA ILE A 12 19.87 -30.21 50.39
C ILE A 12 20.23 -29.29 49.21
N LEU A 13 21.50 -28.92 49.06
CA LEU A 13 21.98 -28.13 47.91
C LEU A 13 21.72 -28.84 46.57
N PHE A 14 21.96 -30.15 46.51
CA PHE A 14 21.66 -30.95 45.34
C PHE A 14 20.16 -30.94 45.01
N PHE A 15 19.30 -31.14 46.00
CA PHE A 15 17.85 -31.06 45.80
C PHE A 15 17.38 -29.67 45.34
N VAL A 16 17.94 -28.59 45.90
CA VAL A 16 17.63 -27.22 45.48
C VAL A 16 18.04 -26.98 44.03
N LEU A 17 19.24 -27.42 43.62
CA LEU A 17 19.70 -27.29 42.24
C LEU A 17 18.84 -28.08 41.25
N VAL A 18 18.43 -29.29 41.61
CA VAL A 18 17.50 -30.09 40.81
C VAL A 18 16.16 -29.38 40.67
N LEU A 19 15.64 -28.79 41.75
CA LEU A 19 14.37 -28.06 41.73
C LEU A 19 14.45 -26.80 40.86
N ILE A 20 15.55 -26.05 40.93
CA ILE A 20 15.81 -24.90 40.05
C ILE A 20 15.89 -25.36 38.58
N GLY A 21 16.56 -26.49 38.30
CA GLY A 21 16.63 -27.05 36.95
C GLY A 21 15.27 -27.45 36.39
N ILE A 22 14.41 -28.07 37.22
CA ILE A 22 13.03 -28.41 36.83
C ILE A 22 12.21 -27.14 36.60
N CYS A 23 12.29 -26.15 37.49
CA CYS A 23 11.61 -24.86 37.30
C CYS A 23 12.08 -24.16 36.03
N TYR A 24 13.37 -24.22 35.70
CA TYR A 24 13.91 -23.67 34.46
C TYR A 24 13.38 -24.40 33.23
N ILE A 25 13.30 -25.73 33.25
CA ILE A 25 12.73 -26.51 32.14
C ILE A 25 11.23 -26.20 31.97
N ILE A 26 10.46 -26.11 33.05
CA ILE A 26 9.05 -25.72 33.01
C ILE A 26 8.91 -24.30 32.46
N PHE A 27 9.72 -23.35 32.93
CA PHE A 27 9.69 -21.97 32.47
C PHE A 27 10.10 -21.85 30.99
N ALA A 28 11.15 -22.57 30.57
CA ALA A 28 11.56 -22.65 29.17
C ALA A 28 10.49 -23.29 28.30
N GLN A 29 9.79 -24.32 28.78
CA GLN A 29 8.63 -24.88 28.08
C GLN A 29 7.46 -23.92 28.05
N PHE A 30 7.25 -23.09 29.07
CA PHE A 30 6.19 -22.08 29.09
C PHE A 30 6.50 -20.89 28.18
N VAL A 31 7.76 -20.45 28.10
CA VAL A 31 8.23 -19.44 27.15
C VAL A 31 8.16 -19.97 25.72
N ASN A 32 8.60 -21.21 25.49
CA ASN A 32 8.56 -21.83 24.17
C ASN A 32 7.12 -22.25 23.78
N GLN A 33 6.23 -22.54 24.74
CA GLN A 33 4.78 -22.64 24.49
C GLN A 33 4.13 -21.27 24.31
N SER A 34 4.62 -20.20 24.92
CA SER A 34 4.14 -18.84 24.62
C SER A 34 4.41 -18.49 23.17
N GLU A 35 5.57 -18.90 22.64
CA GLU A 35 5.92 -18.71 21.22
C GLU A 35 5.21 -19.69 20.27
N ASN A 36 4.77 -20.87 20.74
CA ASN A 36 4.15 -21.91 19.90
C ASN A 36 2.63 -22.12 20.11
N ASN A 37 2.05 -21.64 21.21
CA ASN A 37 0.60 -21.67 21.53
C ASN A 37 -0.06 -20.30 21.39
N GLU A 38 0.67 -19.27 20.96
CA GLU A 38 0.02 -18.37 20.03
C GLU A 38 -0.29 -19.22 18.80
N GLY A 39 -1.52 -19.76 18.76
CA GLY A 39 -2.27 -19.70 17.53
C GLY A 39 -2.35 -18.23 17.17
N VAL A 40 -1.24 -17.69 16.66
CA VAL A 40 -1.21 -16.47 15.89
C VAL A 40 -2.12 -16.83 14.74
N PHE A 41 -3.41 -16.49 14.87
CA PHE A 41 -4.08 -15.93 13.72
C PHE A 41 -3.07 -14.91 13.23
N LYS A 42 -2.28 -15.25 12.19
CA LYS A 42 -1.54 -14.26 11.43
C LYS A 42 -2.63 -13.27 11.09
N SER A 43 -2.73 -12.17 11.84
CA SER A 43 -3.78 -11.20 11.66
C SER A 43 -3.51 -10.67 10.27
N LYS A 44 -4.34 -11.08 9.32
CA LYS A 44 -4.19 -10.70 7.93
C LYS A 44 -4.07 -9.19 7.89
N SER A 45 -2.97 -8.71 7.31
CA SER A 45 -2.76 -7.27 7.19
C SER A 45 -3.48 -6.78 5.95
N TYR A 46 -4.18 -5.67 6.09
CA TYR A 46 -4.97 -5.08 5.03
C TYR A 46 -4.49 -3.66 4.75
N ILE A 47 -4.50 -3.26 3.48
CA ILE A 47 -4.30 -1.87 3.07
C ILE A 47 -5.52 -1.43 2.28
N PHE A 48 -6.07 -0.30 2.70
CA PHE A 48 -7.11 0.47 2.03
C PHE A 48 -6.48 1.68 1.36
N VAL A 49 -6.75 1.88 0.08
CA VAL A 49 -6.39 3.12 -0.62
C VAL A 49 -7.68 3.82 -1.02
N LYS A 50 -7.91 4.99 -0.42
CA LYS A 50 -9.20 5.69 -0.44
C LYS A 50 -10.35 4.72 -0.10
N ASP A 51 -11.54 4.94 -0.67
CA ASP A 51 -12.71 4.07 -0.45
C ASP A 51 -12.70 2.77 -1.28
N PHE A 52 -11.75 2.59 -2.20
CA PHE A 52 -11.97 1.73 -3.36
C PHE A 52 -11.16 0.44 -3.39
N LEU A 53 -9.94 0.47 -2.85
CA LEU A 53 -8.99 -0.62 -2.99
C LEU A 53 -8.77 -1.31 -1.65
N LEU A 54 -8.82 -2.65 -1.67
CA LEU A 54 -8.48 -3.47 -0.54
C LEU A 54 -7.46 -4.54 -0.95
N TRP A 55 -6.28 -4.45 -0.35
CA TRP A 55 -5.25 -5.48 -0.47
C TRP A 55 -5.13 -6.28 0.80
N HIS A 56 -4.94 -7.59 0.64
CA HIS A 56 -4.36 -8.45 1.65
C HIS A 56 -2.84 -8.47 1.48
N VAL A 57 -2.12 -8.41 2.60
CA VAL A 57 -0.66 -8.48 2.62
C VAL A 57 -0.22 -9.69 3.44
N ASP A 58 0.44 -10.63 2.78
CA ASP A 58 1.04 -11.82 3.41
C ASP A 58 2.47 -11.99 2.91
N ASP A 59 3.42 -12.10 3.86
CA ASP A 59 4.85 -12.24 3.60
C ASP A 59 5.43 -11.22 2.58
N GLY A 60 4.85 -10.01 2.53
CA GLY A 60 5.28 -8.91 1.66
C GLY A 60 4.64 -8.92 0.26
N GLU A 61 3.83 -9.92 -0.07
CA GLU A 61 3.05 -9.95 -1.31
C GLU A 61 1.72 -9.21 -1.12
N TYR A 62 1.40 -8.32 -2.05
CA TYR A 62 0.11 -7.64 -2.11
C TYR A 62 -0.84 -8.46 -2.97
N LYS A 63 -2.04 -8.73 -2.47
CA LYS A 63 -3.06 -9.47 -3.22
C LYS A 63 -4.36 -8.72 -3.19
N GLN A 64 -4.91 -8.48 -4.37
CA GLN A 64 -6.21 -7.87 -4.46
C GLN A 64 -7.30 -8.87 -4.11
N LEU A 65 -8.20 -8.42 -3.26
CA LEU A 65 -9.31 -9.25 -2.82
C LEU A 65 -10.46 -9.13 -3.80
N SER A 66 -11.03 -10.26 -4.20
CA SER A 66 -12.24 -10.31 -5.02
C SER A 66 -13.51 -10.06 -4.20
N GLU A 67 -13.43 -10.23 -2.88
CA GLU A 67 -14.54 -10.08 -1.93
C GLU A 67 -14.03 -9.47 -0.63
N ILE A 68 -14.93 -8.81 0.12
CA ILE A 68 -14.59 -8.22 1.41
C ILE A 68 -14.48 -9.33 2.48
N PRO A 69 -13.33 -9.52 3.13
CA PRO A 69 -13.17 -10.53 4.18
C PRO A 69 -14.02 -10.19 5.40
N SER A 70 -14.64 -11.20 6.01
CA SER A 70 -15.49 -10.98 7.20
C SER A 70 -14.71 -10.61 8.47
N ASP A 71 -13.41 -10.89 8.52
CA ASP A 71 -12.56 -10.55 9.66
C ASP A 71 -12.13 -9.08 9.69
N ILE A 72 -12.22 -8.37 8.56
CA ILE A 72 -11.75 -6.99 8.42
C ILE A 72 -12.51 -6.01 9.32
N GLU A 73 -13.80 -6.27 9.57
CA GLU A 73 -14.68 -5.39 10.36
C GLU A 73 -14.26 -5.29 11.83
N ASN A 74 -13.52 -6.29 12.32
CA ASN A 74 -13.05 -6.36 13.71
C ASN A 74 -11.56 -6.04 13.85
N GLN A 75 -10.92 -5.53 12.79
CA GLN A 75 -9.52 -5.12 12.86
C GLN A 75 -9.39 -3.63 13.21
N SER A 76 -8.33 -3.32 13.95
CA SER A 76 -7.91 -1.95 14.18
C SER A 76 -7.10 -1.43 13.00
N PHE A 77 -7.31 -0.17 12.67
CA PHE A 77 -6.63 0.52 11.57
C PHE A 77 -5.93 1.76 12.08
N VAL A 78 -4.84 2.09 11.40
CA VAL A 78 -4.32 3.45 11.36
C VAL A 78 -4.74 4.05 10.02
N ILE A 79 -5.36 5.21 10.06
CA ILE A 79 -5.88 5.94 8.91
C ILE A 79 -5.05 7.19 8.70
N PHE A 80 -4.59 7.40 7.47
CA PHE A 80 -3.94 8.62 7.01
C PHE A 80 -4.99 9.54 6.39
N ASN A 81 -5.25 10.67 7.03
CA ASN A 81 -6.12 11.71 6.52
C ASN A 81 -5.33 13.03 6.40
N GLY A 82 -4.84 13.32 5.19
CA GLY A 82 -3.82 14.35 5.00
C GLY A 82 -2.54 13.99 5.77
N ASP A 83 -2.10 14.90 6.63
CA ASP A 83 -0.91 14.72 7.50
C ASP A 83 -1.25 14.03 8.84
N ASP A 84 -2.54 13.84 9.15
CA ASP A 84 -2.99 13.27 10.41
C ASP A 84 -3.05 11.74 10.35
N LYS A 85 -2.59 11.09 11.43
CA LYS A 85 -2.78 9.66 11.69
C LYS A 85 -3.87 9.46 12.74
N ILE A 86 -4.89 8.68 12.40
CA ILE A 86 -6.04 8.42 13.25
C ILE A 86 -6.13 6.91 13.50
N GLU A 87 -6.10 6.51 14.76
CA GLU A 87 -6.33 5.12 15.15
C GLU A 87 -7.83 4.87 15.30
N VAL A 88 -8.30 3.78 14.71
CA VAL A 88 -9.66 3.28 14.84
C VAL A 88 -9.64 1.80 15.16
N SER A 89 -10.67 1.32 15.83
CA SER A 89 -10.67 -0.03 16.37
C SER A 89 -11.41 -1.02 15.48
N ARG A 90 -12.27 -0.52 14.57
CA ARG A 90 -13.22 -1.30 13.77
C ARG A 90 -13.56 -0.60 12.47
N SER A 91 -14.08 -1.38 11.52
CA SER A 91 -14.66 -0.87 10.27
C SER A 91 -15.98 -1.57 9.94
N GLN A 92 -16.80 -0.96 9.08
CA GLN A 92 -17.99 -1.58 8.50
C GLN A 92 -18.16 -1.12 7.06
N PHE A 93 -18.57 -2.04 6.17
CA PHE A 93 -18.90 -1.71 4.79
C PHE A 93 -20.42 -1.67 4.59
N LEU A 94 -20.98 -0.48 4.37
CA LEU A 94 -22.41 -0.27 4.22
C LEU A 94 -22.72 0.64 3.03
N ASN A 95 -23.69 0.26 2.20
CA ASN A 95 -24.13 1.04 1.03
C ASN A 95 -22.98 1.47 0.09
N GLY A 96 -21.98 0.60 -0.09
CA GLY A 96 -20.84 0.90 -0.95
C GLY A 96 -19.85 1.90 -0.35
N LYS A 97 -19.77 2.03 0.98
CA LYS A 97 -18.80 2.89 1.67
C LYS A 97 -18.26 2.22 2.93
N TRP A 98 -17.03 2.58 3.29
CA TRP A 98 -16.41 2.21 4.55
C TRP A 98 -16.71 3.23 5.64
N TYR A 99 -17.03 2.72 6.83
CA TYR A 99 -17.23 3.49 8.04
C TYR A 99 -16.25 2.97 9.09
N PHE A 100 -15.66 3.86 9.87
CA PHE A 100 -14.66 3.53 10.87
C PHE A 100 -15.13 3.96 12.26
N PHE A 101 -14.78 3.17 13.27
CA PHE A 101 -15.28 3.36 14.62
C PHE A 101 -14.18 3.21 15.66
N ASP A 102 -14.29 3.97 16.75
CA ASP A 102 -13.45 3.82 17.93
C ASP A 102 -13.87 2.62 18.80
N ASP A 103 -13.19 2.44 19.94
CA ASP A 103 -13.48 1.36 20.90
C ASP A 103 -14.90 1.44 21.50
N ASP A 104 -15.47 2.64 21.57
CA ASP A 104 -16.80 2.91 22.13
C ASP A 104 -17.92 2.81 21.08
N TYR A 105 -17.61 2.32 19.87
CA TYR A 105 -18.52 2.24 18.71
C TYR A 105 -19.03 3.61 18.23
N LYS A 106 -18.28 4.68 18.50
CA LYS A 106 -18.56 5.98 17.92
C LYS A 106 -17.89 6.05 16.56
N GLU A 107 -18.67 6.47 15.56
CA GLU A 107 -18.15 6.73 14.22
C GLU A 107 -17.07 7.82 14.27
N VAL A 108 -15.94 7.51 13.67
CA VAL A 108 -14.83 8.44 13.48
C VAL A 108 -14.94 8.99 12.07
N ASP A 109 -15.18 10.30 11.97
CA ASP A 109 -15.30 10.98 10.69
C ASP A 109 -13.92 11.10 10.04
N VAL A 110 -13.67 10.25 9.06
CA VAL A 110 -12.45 10.22 8.25
C VAL A 110 -12.76 10.42 6.77
N ASN A 111 -13.68 11.35 6.46
CA ASN A 111 -13.98 11.71 5.07
C ASN A 111 -12.70 11.97 4.27
N ASP A 112 -12.67 11.43 3.04
CA ASP A 112 -11.59 11.59 2.07
C ASP A 112 -10.20 11.13 2.55
N PHE A 113 -10.15 10.12 3.43
CA PHE A 113 -8.88 9.51 3.82
C PHE A 113 -8.10 8.99 2.61
N ARG A 114 -6.78 9.04 2.72
CA ARG A 114 -5.84 8.69 1.66
C ARG A 114 -5.53 7.20 1.67
N LEU A 115 -5.19 6.69 2.84
CA LEU A 115 -4.81 5.30 3.06
C LEU A 115 -5.24 4.86 4.47
N ALA A 116 -5.64 3.61 4.64
CA ALA A 116 -5.78 2.99 5.96
C ALA A 116 -5.11 1.61 5.96
N TYR A 117 -4.53 1.18 7.08
CA TYR A 117 -3.89 -0.13 7.15
C TYR A 117 -4.13 -0.86 8.47
N THR A 118 -4.12 -2.18 8.42
CA THR A 118 -4.06 -3.06 9.60
C THR A 118 -2.68 -3.69 9.73
N GLY A 119 -2.32 -4.01 10.97
CA GLY A 119 -1.00 -4.56 11.30
C GLY A 119 -0.12 -3.47 11.88
N ILE A 120 -0.13 -3.35 13.21
CA ILE A 120 0.47 -2.29 14.04
C ILE A 120 1.98 -2.06 13.77
N ASN A 121 2.66 -2.93 13.02
CA ASN A 121 4.12 -2.97 12.87
C ASN A 121 4.64 -2.76 11.44
N LYS A 122 3.94 -2.00 10.60
CA LYS A 122 4.52 -1.45 9.37
C LYS A 122 4.59 0.06 9.49
N ASP A 123 5.80 0.60 9.36
CA ASP A 123 6.06 2.04 9.31
C ASP A 123 5.60 2.59 7.95
N ILE A 124 4.30 2.49 7.65
CA ILE A 124 3.73 3.04 6.42
C ILE A 124 3.81 4.57 6.51
N GLU A 125 4.18 5.19 5.40
CA GLU A 125 4.20 6.63 5.24
C GLU A 125 3.51 7.02 3.94
N VAL A 126 2.61 8.00 4.00
CA VAL A 126 1.93 8.53 2.82
C VAL A 126 2.69 9.77 2.37
N ALA A 127 3.05 9.83 1.10
CA ALA A 127 3.82 10.94 0.57
C ALA A 127 3.02 12.25 0.62
N ASN A 128 3.70 13.34 0.95
CA ASN A 128 3.14 14.67 0.75
C ASN A 128 3.46 15.14 -0.66
N TYR A 129 2.45 15.16 -1.53
CA TYR A 129 2.59 15.60 -2.91
C TYR A 129 1.45 16.54 -3.31
N ASN A 130 1.72 17.36 -4.32
CA ASN A 130 0.71 18.19 -4.96
C ASN A 130 0.38 17.60 -6.33
N SER A 131 -0.93 17.54 -6.63
CA SER A 131 -1.39 17.27 -7.98
C SER A 131 -1.72 18.58 -8.66
N GLU A 132 -1.19 18.76 -9.86
CA GLU A 132 -1.44 19.91 -10.72
C GLU A 132 -2.16 19.47 -12.00
N THR A 133 -2.94 20.40 -12.54
CA THR A 133 -3.55 20.27 -13.87
C THR A 133 -2.60 20.82 -14.93
N TYR A 134 -2.88 20.50 -16.19
CA TYR A 134 -2.15 21.00 -17.36
C TYR A 134 -1.71 22.47 -17.31
N ASP A 135 -0.45 22.70 -17.67
CA ASP A 135 0.14 23.97 -18.06
C ASP A 135 0.74 23.91 -19.48
N VAL A 136 1.11 25.06 -20.05
CA VAL A 136 1.58 25.10 -21.45
C VAL A 136 2.95 24.44 -21.64
N ASP A 137 3.76 24.34 -20.59
CA ASP A 137 5.11 23.76 -20.65
C ASP A 137 5.03 22.22 -20.69
N ASP A 138 3.93 21.64 -20.21
CA ASP A 138 3.65 20.20 -20.29
C ASP A 138 3.57 19.66 -21.73
N ASP A 139 3.31 20.53 -22.73
CA ASP A 139 3.33 20.14 -24.15
C ASP A 139 4.67 19.54 -24.56
N GLU A 140 5.78 20.04 -24.02
CA GLU A 140 7.12 19.52 -24.33
C GLU A 140 7.27 18.09 -23.80
N ILE A 141 6.81 17.84 -22.58
CA ILE A 141 6.84 16.50 -21.95
C ILE A 141 5.96 15.52 -22.73
N ILE A 142 4.74 15.91 -23.11
CA ILE A 142 3.83 15.05 -23.90
C ILE A 142 4.50 14.70 -25.24
N ASN A 143 5.07 15.67 -25.95
CA ASN A 143 5.73 15.42 -27.23
C ASN A 143 6.95 14.51 -27.10
N LEU A 144 7.76 14.70 -26.06
CA LEU A 144 8.90 13.81 -25.74
C LEU A 144 8.43 12.39 -25.39
N ALA A 145 7.31 12.26 -24.67
CA ALA A 145 6.77 10.97 -24.26
C ALA A 145 6.11 10.22 -25.43
N VAL A 146 5.49 10.90 -26.39
CA VAL A 146 4.68 10.23 -27.43
C VAL A 146 5.37 10.19 -28.81
N ASN A 147 6.43 10.97 -29.02
CA ASN A 147 7.17 11.12 -30.30
C ASN A 147 6.28 11.66 -31.45
N ASP A 148 6.00 12.96 -31.41
CA ASP A 148 5.16 13.73 -32.35
C ASP A 148 3.66 13.38 -32.32
N VAL A 149 2.89 14.25 -31.64
CA VAL A 149 1.43 14.17 -31.51
C VAL A 149 0.78 15.22 -32.40
N ASP A 150 -0.24 14.83 -33.19
CA ASP A 150 -1.02 15.80 -33.94
C ASP A 150 -1.85 16.70 -33.01
N TYR A 151 -2.20 17.89 -33.48
CA TYR A 151 -2.87 18.90 -32.66
C TYR A 151 -4.14 18.39 -31.96
N MET A 152 -4.96 17.56 -32.63
CA MET A 152 -6.21 17.07 -32.06
C MET A 152 -5.97 16.06 -30.95
N ARG A 153 -5.04 15.12 -31.14
CA ARG A 153 -4.64 14.18 -30.08
C ARG A 153 -4.02 14.90 -28.89
N LEU A 154 -3.22 15.94 -29.14
CA LEU A 154 -2.63 16.75 -28.08
C LEU A 154 -3.72 17.40 -27.22
N GLN A 155 -4.78 17.97 -27.82
CA GLN A 155 -5.90 18.53 -27.05
C GLN A 155 -6.58 17.49 -26.13
N VAL A 156 -6.73 16.25 -26.58
CA VAL A 156 -7.33 15.18 -25.76
C VAL A 156 -6.42 14.82 -24.59
N MET A 157 -5.12 14.65 -24.84
CA MET A 157 -4.14 14.35 -23.80
C MET A 157 -4.12 15.45 -22.73
N ARG A 158 -4.13 16.73 -23.13
CA ARG A 158 -4.20 17.88 -22.19
C ARG A 158 -5.41 17.81 -21.27
N SER A 159 -6.57 17.40 -21.80
CA SER A 159 -7.82 17.34 -21.03
C SER A 159 -7.87 16.22 -19.99
N SER A 160 -7.01 15.22 -20.12
CA SER A 160 -6.91 14.06 -19.21
C SER A 160 -5.62 14.06 -18.39
N LEU A 161 -4.82 15.11 -18.48
CA LEU A 161 -3.51 15.16 -17.85
C LEU A 161 -3.64 15.34 -16.34
N GLN A 162 -3.06 14.40 -15.60
CA GLN A 162 -2.73 14.52 -14.19
C GLN A 162 -1.21 14.66 -14.09
N LYS A 163 -0.73 15.63 -13.31
CA LYS A 163 0.70 15.81 -13.01
C LYS A 163 0.89 15.82 -11.50
N ILE A 164 1.92 15.14 -11.02
CA ILE A 164 2.29 15.08 -9.60
C ILE A 164 3.79 15.33 -9.48
N TYR A 165 4.18 16.26 -8.59
CA TYR A 165 5.58 16.51 -8.23
C TYR A 165 5.89 15.89 -6.87
N ILE A 166 6.95 15.10 -6.80
CA ILE A 166 7.36 14.37 -5.61
C ILE A 166 8.82 13.89 -5.75
N ASP A 167 9.58 13.94 -4.67
CA ASP A 167 10.85 13.24 -4.49
C ASP A 167 10.57 11.75 -4.21
N ILE A 168 10.34 10.96 -5.27
CA ILE A 168 9.82 9.58 -5.12
C ILE A 168 10.92 8.58 -4.71
N ASP A 169 12.18 8.88 -5.05
CA ASP A 169 13.36 8.08 -4.72
C ASP A 169 14.19 8.67 -3.56
N ASN A 170 13.67 9.73 -2.91
CA ASN A 170 14.27 10.40 -1.76
C ASN A 170 15.71 10.88 -1.99
N ASP A 171 16.04 11.31 -3.21
CA ASP A 171 17.34 11.90 -3.56
C ASP A 171 17.44 13.41 -3.26
N GLY A 172 16.33 14.02 -2.81
CA GLY A 172 16.20 15.43 -2.47
C GLY A 172 15.81 16.32 -3.65
N GLN A 173 15.44 15.75 -4.80
CA GLN A 173 14.96 16.50 -5.97
C GLN A 173 13.69 15.86 -6.54
N ASP A 174 12.62 16.64 -6.61
CA ASP A 174 11.35 16.18 -7.16
C ASP A 174 11.46 15.64 -8.60
N GLU A 175 10.91 14.45 -8.79
CA GLU A 175 10.41 13.95 -10.07
C GLU A 175 9.01 14.52 -10.36
N ALA A 176 8.62 14.41 -11.62
CA ALA A 176 7.25 14.64 -12.04
C ALA A 176 6.68 13.39 -12.71
N ILE A 177 5.56 12.92 -12.15
CA ILE A 177 4.76 11.81 -12.65
C ILE A 177 3.59 12.38 -13.45
N TYR A 178 3.44 11.92 -14.70
CA TYR A 178 2.33 12.31 -15.56
C TYR A 178 1.48 11.10 -15.90
N THR A 179 0.17 11.28 -15.88
CA THR A 179 -0.75 10.39 -16.60
C THR A 179 -1.55 11.20 -17.61
N PHE A 180 -1.75 10.64 -18.81
CA PHE A 180 -2.63 11.23 -19.83
C PHE A 180 -3.05 10.16 -20.84
N THR A 181 -4.19 10.36 -21.47
CA THR A 181 -4.73 9.45 -22.48
C THR A 181 -5.21 10.18 -23.71
N ASP A 182 -4.96 9.62 -24.89
CA ASP A 182 -5.67 10.03 -26.12
C ASP A 182 -6.93 9.19 -26.33
N ASN A 183 -7.93 9.44 -25.48
CA ASN A 183 -9.21 8.75 -25.57
C ASN A 183 -9.82 8.89 -26.97
N LYS A 184 -10.39 7.80 -27.48
CA LYS A 184 -11.01 7.78 -28.82
C LYS A 184 -12.10 8.83 -28.88
N LEU A 185 -11.89 9.85 -29.71
CA LEU A 185 -12.97 10.69 -30.19
C LEU A 185 -13.71 9.88 -31.25
N ASP A 186 -15.04 9.75 -31.16
CA ASP A 186 -15.90 8.96 -32.07
C ASP A 186 -15.66 9.23 -33.57
N VAL A 187 -15.00 10.33 -33.90
CA VAL A 187 -14.73 10.84 -35.24
C VAL A 187 -13.40 10.36 -35.83
N LEU A 188 -12.52 9.74 -35.04
CA LEU A 188 -11.17 9.34 -35.46
C LEU A 188 -10.95 7.82 -35.32
N ASP A 189 -10.39 7.20 -36.36
CA ASP A 189 -10.08 5.77 -36.40
C ASP A 189 -8.67 5.49 -35.88
N TYR A 190 -8.50 5.55 -34.56
CA TYR A 190 -7.26 5.15 -33.90
C TYR A 190 -7.55 4.38 -32.61
N THR A 191 -6.54 3.61 -32.17
CA THR A 191 -6.57 2.88 -30.91
C THR A 191 -6.06 3.79 -29.79
N PRO A 192 -6.82 4.04 -28.72
CA PRO A 192 -6.37 4.82 -27.58
C PRO A 192 -5.12 4.24 -26.94
N VAL A 193 -4.27 5.13 -26.45
CA VAL A 193 -3.05 4.87 -25.71
C VAL A 193 -2.99 5.78 -24.49
N SER A 194 -2.93 5.15 -23.33
CA SER A 194 -2.69 5.84 -22.05
C SER A 194 -1.23 5.75 -21.70
N TYR A 195 -0.71 6.81 -21.10
CA TYR A 195 0.69 6.93 -20.71
C TYR A 195 0.79 7.20 -19.22
N LEU A 196 1.72 6.51 -18.57
CA LEU A 196 2.30 6.85 -17.28
C LEU A 196 3.75 7.24 -17.56
N VAL A 197 4.14 8.46 -17.23
CA VAL A 197 5.45 9.01 -17.60
C VAL A 197 6.16 9.50 -16.34
N LEU A 198 7.41 9.06 -16.20
CA LEU A 198 8.35 9.58 -15.21
C LEU A 198 9.25 10.62 -15.88
N SER A 199 9.37 11.79 -15.28
CA SER A 199 10.24 12.84 -15.77
C SER A 199 11.00 13.54 -14.66
N LYS A 200 12.16 14.10 -14.98
CA LYS A 200 12.98 14.91 -14.07
C LYS A 200 13.67 16.00 -14.88
N ASN A 201 13.65 17.24 -14.39
CA ASN A 201 14.32 18.38 -15.01
C ASN A 201 13.96 18.57 -16.51
N GLY A 202 12.67 18.48 -16.85
CA GLY A 202 12.18 18.68 -18.22
C GLY A 202 12.49 17.53 -19.19
N ARG A 203 12.95 16.38 -18.69
CA ARG A 203 13.27 15.20 -19.51
C ARG A 203 12.41 14.02 -19.10
N VAL A 204 11.91 13.28 -20.08
CA VAL A 204 11.31 11.96 -19.87
C VAL A 204 12.41 10.97 -19.52
N LEU A 205 12.34 10.39 -18.32
CA LEU A 205 13.25 9.34 -17.87
C LEU A 205 12.75 7.98 -18.34
N ASP A 206 11.46 7.70 -18.07
CA ASP A 206 10.82 6.45 -18.45
C ASP A 206 9.33 6.65 -18.70
N LYS A 207 8.70 5.68 -19.36
CA LYS A 207 7.26 5.67 -19.63
C LYS A 207 6.72 4.25 -19.80
N ILE A 208 5.50 4.07 -19.34
CA ILE A 208 4.68 2.88 -19.58
C ILE A 208 3.45 3.30 -20.37
N ASN A 209 3.03 2.46 -21.31
CA ASN A 209 1.82 2.70 -22.08
C ASN A 209 0.86 1.50 -22.08
N LEU A 210 -0.44 1.80 -22.10
CA LEU A 210 -1.51 0.83 -22.28
C LEU A 210 -2.26 1.16 -23.56
N THR A 211 -2.38 0.18 -24.46
CA THR A 211 -3.04 0.37 -25.77
C THR A 211 -4.37 -0.36 -25.79
N GLY A 212 -5.40 0.30 -26.32
CA GLY A 212 -6.73 -0.28 -26.55
C GLY A 212 -7.57 -0.45 -25.28
N LYS A 213 -7.19 0.23 -24.19
CA LYS A 213 -8.00 0.32 -22.97
C LYS A 213 -8.86 1.57 -23.02
N GLU A 214 -10.11 1.45 -22.56
CA GLU A 214 -11.07 2.55 -22.49
C GLU A 214 -10.71 3.55 -21.37
N TYR A 215 -10.05 3.06 -20.32
CA TYR A 215 -9.61 3.84 -19.18
C TYR A 215 -8.08 3.90 -19.16
N GLY A 216 -7.58 5.06 -18.76
CA GLY A 216 -6.15 5.29 -18.64
C GLY A 216 -5.60 5.05 -17.25
N PHE A 217 -4.30 5.29 -17.14
CA PHE A 217 -3.64 5.35 -15.85
C PHE A 217 -4.20 6.50 -15.03
N ASP A 218 -4.47 6.24 -13.76
CA ASP A 218 -4.82 7.24 -12.76
C ASP A 218 -4.02 6.95 -11.50
N VAL A 219 -3.25 7.93 -11.04
CA VAL A 219 -2.47 7.81 -9.81
C VAL A 219 -3.39 7.97 -8.63
N GLN A 220 -3.54 6.89 -7.87
CA GLN A 220 -4.47 6.83 -6.76
C GLN A 220 -3.84 7.33 -5.49
N GLU A 221 -2.62 6.88 -5.22
CA GLU A 221 -1.87 7.26 -4.02
C GLU A 221 -0.38 7.01 -4.23
N ILE A 222 0.44 7.69 -3.43
CA ILE A 222 1.88 7.47 -3.33
C ILE A 222 2.24 7.29 -1.85
N ALA A 223 2.79 6.13 -1.51
CA ALA A 223 3.08 5.78 -0.13
C ALA A 223 4.21 4.73 -0.06
N ASP A 224 5.01 4.79 1.01
CA ASP A 224 5.92 3.73 1.41
C ASP A 224 5.08 2.66 2.10
N ILE A 225 4.63 1.66 1.33
CA ILE A 225 3.69 0.63 1.80
C ILE A 225 4.41 -0.62 2.31
N ASP A 226 5.73 -0.70 2.19
CA ASP A 226 6.54 -1.78 2.76
C ASP A 226 7.48 -1.34 3.90
N GLY A 227 7.57 -0.04 4.18
CA GLY A 227 8.35 0.57 5.25
C GLY A 227 9.85 0.59 4.97
N ASN A 228 10.26 0.61 3.69
CA ASN A 228 11.68 0.56 3.31
C ASN A 228 12.32 1.96 3.16
N GLY A 229 11.52 3.02 3.24
CA GLY A 229 11.94 4.41 3.07
C GLY A 229 11.87 4.94 1.64
N ASP A 230 11.49 4.13 0.64
CA ASP A 230 11.24 4.54 -0.74
C ASP A 230 9.72 4.54 -1.00
N TYR A 231 9.22 5.49 -1.79
CA TYR A 231 7.78 5.55 -2.08
C TYR A 231 7.39 4.62 -3.23
N GLU A 232 6.21 3.99 -3.10
CA GLU A 232 5.54 3.32 -4.20
C GLU A 232 4.39 4.13 -4.79
N LEU A 233 4.29 4.08 -6.12
CA LEU A 233 3.18 4.63 -6.89
C LEU A 233 2.08 3.58 -7.03
N ILE A 234 0.89 3.90 -6.51
CA ILE A 234 -0.31 3.07 -6.63
C ILE A 234 -1.16 3.61 -7.78
N VAL A 235 -1.25 2.84 -8.86
CA VAL A 235 -1.90 3.26 -10.11
C VAL A 235 -3.07 2.35 -10.42
N SER A 236 -4.16 2.92 -10.92
CA SER A 236 -5.27 2.17 -11.50
C SER A 236 -5.32 2.33 -13.01
N ASN A 237 -5.86 1.35 -13.72
CA ASN A 237 -6.12 1.45 -15.16
C ASN A 237 -7.60 1.24 -15.57
N ASN A 238 -8.53 1.48 -14.65
CA ASN A 238 -9.99 1.37 -14.83
C ASN A 238 -10.70 2.62 -14.27
N ALA A 239 -11.95 2.90 -14.70
CA ALA A 239 -12.77 3.91 -14.04
C ALA A 239 -13.11 3.50 -12.61
N ILE A 240 -12.61 4.26 -11.64
CA ILE A 240 -12.93 4.08 -10.23
C ILE A 240 -13.95 5.14 -9.84
N ASN A 241 -15.23 4.82 -10.05
CA ASN A 241 -16.33 5.68 -9.61
C ASN A 241 -17.15 5.03 -8.47
N VAL A 242 -16.82 3.81 -8.08
CA VAL A 242 -17.52 3.04 -7.04
C VAL A 242 -16.54 2.11 -6.31
N PRO A 243 -16.64 1.94 -4.98
CA PRO A 243 -15.87 0.93 -4.26
C PRO A 243 -16.08 -0.45 -4.86
N THR A 244 -14.99 -1.02 -5.38
CA THR A 244 -15.05 -2.26 -6.16
C THR A 244 -13.86 -3.13 -5.85
N THR A 245 -14.14 -4.40 -5.58
CA THR A 245 -13.13 -5.45 -5.51
C THR A 245 -12.59 -5.81 -6.89
N ASP A 246 -13.29 -5.43 -7.97
CA ASP A 246 -12.90 -5.59 -9.36
C ASP A 246 -12.26 -4.31 -9.90
N SER A 247 -10.96 -4.17 -9.70
CA SER A 247 -10.23 -2.93 -10.00
C SER A 247 -8.79 -3.25 -10.30
N CYS A 248 -8.35 -3.11 -11.55
CA CYS A 248 -6.98 -3.46 -11.92
C CYS A 248 -6.03 -2.36 -11.42
N TYR A 249 -5.44 -2.59 -10.24
CA TYR A 249 -4.41 -1.75 -9.64
C TYR A 249 -3.03 -2.36 -9.83
N GLN A 250 -2.06 -1.48 -10.01
CA GLN A 250 -0.66 -1.80 -10.22
C GLN A 250 0.18 -0.97 -9.23
N ILE A 251 1.28 -1.56 -8.76
CA ILE A 251 2.24 -0.90 -7.88
C ILE A 251 3.55 -0.78 -8.63
N TYR A 252 4.05 0.44 -8.71
CA TYR A 252 5.36 0.74 -9.29
C TYR A 252 6.28 1.34 -8.23
N ASN A 253 7.55 0.97 -8.26
CA ASN A 253 8.61 1.75 -7.63
C ASN A 253 9.45 2.43 -8.71
N VAL A 254 10.23 3.43 -8.31
CA VAL A 254 11.22 4.07 -9.18
C VAL A 254 12.60 3.59 -8.76
N LYS A 255 13.36 3.05 -9.70
CA LYS A 255 14.74 2.62 -9.49
C LYS A 255 15.61 3.04 -10.65
N ASP A 256 16.70 3.74 -10.36
CA ASP A 256 17.66 4.21 -11.36
C ASP A 256 17.00 5.01 -12.50
N GLY A 257 15.91 5.74 -12.21
CA GLY A 257 15.14 6.51 -13.19
C GLY A 257 14.16 5.69 -14.05
N GLU A 258 13.88 4.43 -13.68
CA GLU A 258 12.93 3.55 -14.37
C GLU A 258 11.73 3.22 -13.48
N LEU A 259 10.54 3.10 -14.09
CA LEU A 259 9.33 2.63 -13.43
C LEU A 259 9.33 1.09 -13.42
N VAL A 260 9.51 0.50 -12.24
CA VAL A 260 9.60 -0.95 -12.07
C VAL A 260 8.31 -1.49 -11.47
N LEU A 261 7.66 -2.41 -12.18
CA LEU A 261 6.41 -3.05 -11.72
C LEU A 261 6.69 -4.00 -10.56
N LYS A 262 6.17 -3.67 -9.37
CA LYS A 262 6.25 -4.50 -8.15
C LYS A 262 5.08 -5.48 -8.06
N GLN A 263 3.90 -5.02 -8.45
CA GLN A 263 2.66 -5.78 -8.39
C GLN A 263 1.79 -5.44 -9.59
N ASP A 264 1.37 -6.47 -10.34
CA ASP A 264 0.39 -6.33 -11.42
C ASP A 264 -1.04 -6.59 -10.89
N CYS A 265 -2.04 -6.50 -11.77
CA CYS A 265 -3.43 -6.79 -11.45
C CYS A 265 -3.65 -8.28 -11.12
N LEU A 266 -3.34 -8.67 -9.88
CA LEU A 266 -3.44 -10.03 -9.38
C LEU A 266 -4.52 -10.11 -8.31
N TYR A 267 -5.58 -10.87 -8.63
CA TYR A 267 -6.58 -11.29 -7.66
C TYR A 267 -6.04 -12.47 -6.84
N GLU A 268 -6.36 -12.49 -5.55
CA GLU A 268 -6.15 -13.67 -4.72
C GLU A 268 -6.90 -14.87 -5.33
N SER A 269 -6.17 -15.95 -5.62
CA SER A 269 -6.79 -17.17 -6.13
C SER A 269 -7.62 -17.81 -5.03
N GLN A 270 -8.92 -18.01 -5.25
CA GLN A 270 -9.75 -18.76 -4.32
C GLN A 270 -9.24 -20.20 -4.25
N THR A 271 -8.62 -20.57 -3.12
CA THR A 271 -8.27 -21.96 -2.76
C THR A 271 -9.28 -22.55 -1.79
#